data_AF-A0A418LUX9-F1
#
_entry.id   AF-A0A418LUX9-F1
#
_cell.length_a   1.000
_cell.length_b   1.000
_cell.length_c   1.000
_cell.angle_alpha   90.00
_cell.angle_beta   90.00
_cell.angle_gamma   90.00
#
_symmetry.space_group_name_H-M   'P 1'
#
loop_
_entity.id
_entity.type
_entity.pdbx_description
1 polymer ?
#
loop_
_entity_poly.entity_id
_entity_poly.type
_entity_poly.pdbx_seq_one_letter_code
_entity_poly.pdbx_strand_id
1 'polypeptide(L)'
;MDQIQDVDAYILRKEWPAPNSWLPYISACIPVDVPNIGAMTKVILENGYEFFIGMSAAAVCRAVVQRYYGGIEALRKYWKKFNRHTQSVPVPIAARALNLMPIKLRRHPQGKNDGTMGCIADRSIKMVKELPGVPNQTHILLATGHKLVAQISYPGFVNAFNQAKLFTVYLQQEGVLPYYDPTHNTGASPFVLGGPTDNPFPPQSFWPTYPPTTLEAGPSQPYGAKSSRVNPTPSSSSMPPSNPRYLTFLTDPNVLPPLSGAPPKGPPYKY
;
A
#
# COMPACT_ATOMS: atom_id res chain seq x y z
N MET A 1 -27.14 -5.20 -6.71
CA MET A 1 -26.86 -4.31 -5.57
C MET A 1 -26.58 -5.25 -4.41
N ASP A 2 -25.31 -5.51 -4.15
CA ASP A 2 -24.92 -6.46 -3.11
C ASP A 2 -25.33 -5.87 -1.76
N GLN A 3 -26.07 -6.66 -0.98
CA GLN A 3 -26.49 -6.31 0.36
C GLN A 3 -25.23 -6.02 1.17
N ILE A 4 -25.12 -4.80 1.70
CA ILE A 4 -24.09 -4.45 2.67
C ILE A 4 -24.42 -5.27 3.91
N GLN A 5 -23.73 -6.40 4.04
CA GLN A 5 -23.66 -7.21 5.23
C GLN A 5 -23.36 -6.29 6.42
N ASP A 6 -24.05 -6.52 7.54
CA ASP A 6 -23.87 -5.79 8.80
C ASP A 6 -22.41 -5.40 8.97
N VAL A 7 -22.15 -4.09 8.95
CA VAL A 7 -20.80 -3.60 9.21
C VAL A 7 -20.55 -3.91 10.67
N ASP A 8 -19.67 -4.87 10.92
CA ASP A 8 -19.35 -5.35 12.26
C ASP A 8 -19.12 -4.17 13.23
N ALA A 9 -19.73 -4.22 14.41
CA ALA A 9 -19.71 -3.13 15.38
C ALA A 9 -18.30 -2.63 15.74
N TYR A 10 -17.26 -3.47 15.61
CA TYR A 10 -15.87 -3.08 15.86
C TYR A 10 -15.37 -2.00 14.89
N ILE A 11 -15.91 -1.95 13.66
CA ILE A 11 -15.58 -0.94 12.65
C ILE A 11 -15.95 0.45 13.14
N LEU A 12 -17.13 0.60 13.76
CA LEU A 12 -17.61 1.87 14.31
C LEU A 12 -16.83 2.29 15.56
N ARG A 13 -16.39 1.32 16.37
CA ARG A 13 -15.62 1.57 17.60
C ARG A 13 -14.14 1.86 17.37
N LYS A 14 -13.66 1.75 16.12
CA LYS A 14 -12.23 1.79 15.77
C LYS A 14 -11.43 0.74 16.55
N GLU A 15 -12.08 -0.35 16.95
CA GLU A 15 -11.44 -1.49 17.58
C GLU A 15 -10.91 -2.38 16.46
N TRP A 16 -9.62 -2.68 16.49
CA TRP A 16 -8.99 -3.55 15.49
C TRP A 16 -8.48 -4.81 16.18
N PRO A 17 -8.52 -5.98 15.51
CA PRO A 17 -7.88 -7.17 16.03
C PRO A 17 -6.42 -6.87 16.39
N ALA A 18 -5.95 -7.45 17.50
CA ALA A 18 -4.57 -7.25 17.95
C ALA A 18 -3.61 -7.53 16.79
N PRO A 19 -2.65 -6.63 16.46
CA PRO A 19 -1.84 -6.75 15.24
C PRO A 19 -1.16 -8.12 15.05
N ASN A 20 -0.78 -8.78 16.15
CA ASN A 20 -0.16 -10.10 16.12
C ASN A 20 -1.07 -11.22 15.59
N SER A 21 -2.39 -11.08 15.64
CA SER A 21 -3.32 -12.13 15.19
C SER A 21 -3.52 -12.17 13.68
N TRP A 22 -3.19 -11.09 12.96
CA TRP A 22 -3.53 -10.96 11.54
C TRP A 22 -2.42 -10.37 10.67
N LEU A 23 -1.57 -9.45 11.18
CA LEU A 23 -0.49 -8.85 10.38
C LEU A 23 0.42 -9.89 9.71
N PRO A 24 0.81 -10.99 10.39
CA PRO A 24 1.65 -11.98 9.74
C PRO A 24 0.96 -12.58 8.52
N TYR A 25 -0.36 -12.80 8.57
CA TYR A 25 -1.16 -13.57 7.61
C TYR A 25 -1.77 -12.75 6.48
N ILE A 26 -1.34 -11.51 6.27
CA ILE A 26 -1.89 -10.65 5.22
C ILE A 26 -1.57 -11.22 3.84
N SER A 27 -2.62 -11.45 3.04
CA SER A 27 -2.52 -11.72 1.61
C SER A 27 -2.73 -10.47 0.77
N ALA A 28 -3.67 -9.61 1.14
CA ALA A 28 -3.90 -8.33 0.47
C ALA A 28 -4.55 -7.30 1.39
N CYS A 29 -4.23 -6.03 1.17
CA CYS A 29 -4.92 -4.88 1.76
C CYS A 29 -5.45 -4.01 0.63
N ILE A 30 -6.78 -3.90 0.52
CA ILE A 30 -7.47 -3.30 -0.61
C ILE A 30 -8.20 -2.05 -0.12
N PRO A 31 -7.92 -0.86 -0.69
CA PRO A 31 -8.71 0.32 -0.39
C PRO A 31 -10.13 0.14 -0.94
N VAL A 32 -11.13 0.30 -0.07
CA VAL A 32 -12.56 0.20 -0.42
C VAL A 32 -13.30 1.41 0.15
N ASP A 33 -14.33 1.86 -0.57
CA ASP A 33 -15.24 2.88 -0.04
C ASP A 33 -16.53 2.19 0.36
N VAL A 34 -16.83 2.21 1.66
CA VAL A 34 -18.05 1.59 2.21
C VAL A 34 -19.14 2.66 2.29
N PRO A 35 -20.31 2.45 1.68
CA PRO A 35 -21.41 3.42 1.73
C PRO A 35 -21.76 3.80 3.17
N ASN A 36 -21.99 5.09 3.41
CA ASN A 36 -22.29 5.69 4.73
C ASN A 36 -21.17 5.63 5.78
N ILE A 37 -20.02 5.01 5.50
CA ILE A 37 -18.86 4.95 6.42
C ILE A 37 -17.65 5.69 5.85
N GLY A 38 -17.42 5.56 4.53
CA GLY A 38 -16.31 6.19 3.82
C GLY A 38 -15.15 5.24 3.55
N ALA A 39 -13.95 5.80 3.45
CA ALA A 39 -12.75 5.07 3.04
C ALA A 39 -12.28 4.09 4.12
N MET A 40 -12.16 2.83 3.74
CA MET A 40 -11.73 1.72 4.57
C MET A 40 -10.69 0.86 3.84
N THR A 41 -10.11 -0.11 4.55
CA THR A 41 -9.26 -1.13 3.97
C THR A 41 -9.87 -2.50 4.20
N LYS A 42 -10.16 -3.22 3.12
CA LYS A 42 -10.48 -4.64 3.18
C LYS A 42 -9.16 -5.42 3.30
N VAL A 43 -9.01 -6.21 4.35
CA VAL A 43 -7.86 -7.09 4.57
C VAL A 43 -8.29 -8.51 4.24
N ILE A 44 -7.51 -9.17 3.38
CA ILE A 44 -7.67 -10.58 3.04
C ILE A 44 -6.50 -11.34 3.66
N LEU A 45 -6.80 -12.37 4.43
CA LEU A 45 -5.80 -13.24 5.05
C LEU A 45 -5.50 -14.49 4.20
N GLU A 46 -4.40 -15.17 4.50
CA GLU A 46 -3.96 -16.40 3.83
C GLU A 46 -4.95 -17.56 3.92
N ASN A 47 -5.77 -17.61 4.97
CA ASN A 47 -6.85 -18.60 5.12
C ASN A 47 -8.11 -18.22 4.34
N GLY A 48 -8.11 -17.09 3.62
CA GLY A 48 -9.26 -16.56 2.90
C GLY A 48 -10.23 -15.76 3.76
N TYR A 49 -10.00 -15.63 5.07
CA TYR A 49 -10.79 -14.76 5.92
C TYR A 49 -10.62 -13.30 5.50
N GLU A 50 -11.74 -12.56 5.54
CA GLU A 50 -11.80 -11.16 5.14
C GLU A 50 -12.42 -10.32 6.27
N PHE A 51 -11.88 -9.13 6.48
CA PHE A 51 -12.45 -8.16 7.40
C PHE A 51 -12.10 -6.73 6.96
N PHE A 52 -12.78 -5.74 7.51
CA PHE A 52 -12.55 -4.33 7.17
C PHE A 52 -11.88 -3.60 8.32
N ILE A 53 -10.94 -2.70 7.99
CA ILE A 53 -10.30 -1.80 8.94
C ILE A 53 -10.67 -0.36 8.56
N GLY A 54 -11.10 0.42 9.56
CA GLY A 54 -11.39 1.86 9.44
C GLY A 54 -10.14 2.74 9.28
N MET A 55 -9.17 2.28 8.48
CA MET A 55 -7.91 2.95 8.16
C MET A 55 -7.68 2.90 6.66
N SER A 56 -6.83 3.80 6.14
CA SER A 56 -6.36 3.69 4.76
C SER A 56 -5.37 2.54 4.60
N ALA A 57 -5.29 1.96 3.39
CA ALA A 57 -4.40 0.83 3.13
C ALA A 57 -2.92 1.22 3.36
N ALA A 58 -2.57 2.49 3.10
CA ALA A 58 -1.26 3.04 3.43
C ALA A 58 -0.99 3.12 4.93
N ALA A 59 -2.01 3.35 5.77
CA ALA A 59 -1.86 3.32 7.22
C ALA A 59 -1.74 1.89 7.75
N VAL A 60 -2.48 0.93 7.17
CA VAL A 60 -2.31 -0.50 7.43
C VAL A 60 -0.89 -0.96 7.08
N CYS A 61 -0.38 -0.59 5.90
CA CYS A 61 1.00 -0.88 5.52
C CYS A 61 2.02 -0.26 6.48
N ARG A 62 1.79 0.98 6.94
CA ARG A 62 2.66 1.61 7.95
C ARG A 62 2.64 0.86 9.28
N ALA A 63 1.50 0.31 9.71
CA ALA A 63 1.42 -0.52 10.90
C ALA A 63 2.24 -1.82 10.76
N VAL A 64 2.17 -2.48 9.59
CA VAL A 64 3.04 -3.62 9.26
C VAL A 64 4.51 -3.20 9.37
N VAL A 65 4.89 -2.11 8.73
CA VAL A 65 6.28 -1.65 8.70
C VAL A 65 6.77 -1.26 10.08
N GLN A 66 5.95 -0.58 10.87
CA GLN A 66 6.27 -0.22 12.26
C GLN A 66 6.61 -1.46 13.08
N ARG A 67 5.88 -2.56 12.86
CA ARG A 67 6.08 -3.82 13.59
C ARG A 67 7.40 -4.53 13.26
N TYR A 68 7.83 -4.47 12.00
CA TYR A 68 9.00 -5.24 11.52
C TYR A 68 10.27 -4.40 11.34
N TYR A 69 10.15 -3.09 11.13
CA TYR A 69 11.26 -2.20 10.79
C TYR A 69 11.36 -0.96 11.68
N GLY A 70 10.43 -0.76 12.61
CA GLY A 70 10.39 0.42 13.49
C GLY A 70 9.98 1.73 12.79
N GLY A 71 9.73 1.71 11.48
CA GLY A 71 9.25 2.87 10.71
C GLY A 71 9.46 2.75 9.20
N ILE A 72 8.67 3.48 8.41
CA ILE A 72 8.74 3.46 6.93
C ILE A 72 9.91 4.28 6.39
N GLU A 73 10.40 5.22 7.17
CA GLU A 73 11.50 6.12 6.86
C GLU A 73 12.82 5.35 6.65
N ALA A 74 13.07 4.35 7.51
CA ALA A 74 14.23 3.47 7.38
C ALA A 74 14.19 2.72 6.05
N LEU A 75 13.05 2.12 5.71
CA LEU A 75 12.87 1.36 4.47
C LEU A 75 12.98 2.26 3.22
N ARG A 76 12.42 3.48 3.29
CA ARG A 76 12.54 4.49 2.23
C ARG A 76 13.98 4.88 1.92
N LYS A 77 14.86 4.94 2.92
CA LYS A 77 16.29 5.24 2.71
C LYS A 77 16.94 4.19 1.82
N TYR A 78 16.72 2.91 2.10
CA TYR A 78 17.21 1.81 1.29
C TYR A 78 16.56 1.78 -0.10
N TRP A 79 15.25 1.99 -0.17
CA TRP A 79 14.54 2.03 -1.46
C TRP A 79 15.02 3.17 -2.36
N LYS A 80 15.28 4.36 -1.80
CA LYS A 80 15.84 5.49 -2.53
C LYS A 80 17.24 5.17 -3.08
N LYS A 81 18.07 4.45 -2.31
CA LYS A 81 19.40 4.00 -2.76
C LYS A 81 19.27 2.98 -3.90
N PHE A 82 18.29 2.08 -3.82
CA PHE A 82 18.05 1.01 -4.80
C PHE A 82 17.43 1.51 -6.13
N ASN A 83 16.33 2.27 -6.08
CA ASN A 83 15.52 2.61 -7.26
C ASN A 83 15.45 4.11 -7.56
N ARG A 84 16.20 4.96 -6.84
CA ARG A 84 16.17 6.45 -6.94
C ARG A 84 14.78 7.09 -6.70
N HIS A 85 13.79 6.29 -6.32
CA HIS A 85 12.42 6.71 -6.01
C HIS A 85 12.11 6.50 -4.53
N THR A 86 11.15 7.24 -3.98
CA THR A 86 10.76 7.18 -2.56
C THR A 86 9.31 6.74 -2.34
N GLN A 87 8.54 6.68 -3.42
CA GLN A 87 7.13 6.27 -3.40
C GLN A 87 7.01 4.76 -3.56
N SER A 88 5.87 4.22 -3.12
CA SER A 88 5.49 2.81 -3.32
C SER A 88 6.59 1.84 -2.91
N VAL A 89 7.09 1.99 -1.68
CA VAL A 89 8.13 1.12 -1.12
C VAL A 89 7.53 -0.27 -0.85
N PRO A 90 8.05 -1.34 -1.47
CA PRO A 90 7.71 -2.70 -1.10
C PRO A 90 8.07 -2.97 0.36
N VAL A 91 7.29 -3.76 1.07
CA VAL A 91 7.52 -4.11 2.47
C VAL A 91 7.81 -5.60 2.56
N PRO A 92 9.08 -6.01 2.55
CA PRO A 92 9.43 -7.38 2.82
C PRO A 92 9.10 -7.74 4.27
N ILE A 93 8.84 -9.00 4.55
CA ILE A 93 8.58 -9.55 5.87
C ILE A 93 9.40 -10.82 5.94
N ALA A 94 10.68 -10.67 6.29
CA ALA A 94 11.66 -11.75 6.24
C ALA A 94 11.24 -12.96 7.09
N ALA A 95 10.60 -12.73 8.24
CA ALA A 95 10.10 -13.79 9.13
C ALA A 95 9.12 -14.78 8.43
N ARG A 96 8.52 -14.39 7.30
CA ARG A 96 7.62 -15.25 6.52
C ARG A 96 8.03 -15.38 5.06
N ALA A 97 9.19 -14.81 4.70
CA ALA A 97 9.64 -14.64 3.32
C ALA A 97 8.54 -14.13 2.38
N LEU A 98 7.78 -13.16 2.88
CA LEU A 98 6.65 -12.54 2.18
C LEU A 98 7.03 -11.11 1.82
N ASN A 99 6.54 -10.60 0.69
CA ASN A 99 6.77 -9.22 0.30
C ASN A 99 5.46 -8.54 -0.07
N LEU A 100 5.08 -7.52 0.71
CA LEU A 100 3.91 -6.71 0.43
C LEU A 100 4.27 -5.67 -0.63
N MET A 101 3.81 -5.92 -1.85
CA MET A 101 4.01 -5.02 -2.98
C MET A 101 2.89 -3.98 -3.03
N PRO A 102 3.20 -2.67 -3.02
CA PRO A 102 2.22 -1.63 -3.21
C PRO A 102 1.75 -1.57 -4.67
N ILE A 103 0.43 -1.63 -4.88
CA ILE A 103 -0.19 -1.66 -6.20
C ILE A 103 -1.42 -0.75 -6.17
N LYS A 104 -1.69 -0.06 -7.28
CA LYS A 104 -2.91 0.72 -7.44
C LYS A 104 -4.10 -0.23 -7.66
N LEU A 105 -5.02 -0.30 -6.71
CA LEU A 105 -6.20 -1.19 -6.76
C LEU A 105 -7.52 -0.46 -7.00
N ARG A 106 -7.53 0.88 -6.87
CA ARG A 106 -8.72 1.69 -7.17
C ARG A 106 -8.47 2.66 -8.32
N ARG A 107 -9.47 2.79 -9.21
CA ARG A 107 -9.36 3.64 -10.42
C ARG A 107 -9.46 5.12 -10.09
N HIS A 108 -10.49 5.49 -9.32
CA HIS A 108 -10.82 6.88 -9.03
C HIS A 108 -10.62 7.18 -7.54
N PRO A 109 -9.81 8.19 -7.18
CA PRO A 109 -9.86 8.77 -5.84
C PRO A 109 -11.16 9.57 -5.68
N GLN A 110 -11.87 9.39 -4.57
CA GLN A 110 -13.05 10.17 -4.19
C GLN A 110 -12.70 11.51 -3.55
N GLY A 111 -11.45 11.72 -3.14
CA GLY A 111 -11.03 12.97 -2.49
C GLY A 111 -9.52 13.22 -2.50
N LYS A 112 -9.13 14.41 -2.03
CA LYS A 112 -7.72 14.77 -1.82
C LYS A 112 -7.13 13.87 -0.74
N ASN A 113 -5.99 13.23 -1.04
CA ASN A 113 -5.33 12.20 -0.20
C ASN A 113 -6.05 10.85 -0.11
N ASP A 114 -7.04 10.61 -0.97
CA ASP A 114 -7.71 9.33 -1.01
C ASP A 114 -6.80 8.25 -1.63
N GLY A 115 -6.52 7.22 -0.85
CA GLY A 115 -5.51 6.21 -1.15
C GLY A 115 -6.01 5.20 -2.17
N THR A 116 -5.59 5.32 -3.42
CA THR A 116 -5.86 4.30 -4.47
C THR A 116 -4.90 3.10 -4.41
N MET A 117 -3.85 3.21 -3.58
CA MET A 117 -2.82 2.21 -3.41
C MET A 117 -3.23 1.21 -2.33
N GLY A 118 -3.29 -0.07 -2.69
CA GLY A 118 -3.30 -1.19 -1.76
C GLY A 118 -1.94 -1.88 -1.72
N CYS A 119 -1.87 -3.02 -1.03
CA CYS A 119 -0.72 -3.92 -1.11
C CYS A 119 -1.17 -5.37 -1.29
N ILE A 120 -0.32 -6.15 -1.96
CA ILE A 120 -0.54 -7.58 -2.18
C ILE A 120 0.73 -8.32 -1.79
N ALA A 121 0.60 -9.39 -1.03
CA ALA A 121 1.68 -10.32 -0.74
C ALA A 121 2.05 -11.10 -2.00
N ASP A 122 3.33 -11.06 -2.37
CA ASP A 122 3.85 -11.73 -3.56
C ASP A 122 3.55 -13.24 -3.58
N ARG A 123 3.70 -13.92 -2.44
CA ARG A 123 3.40 -15.35 -2.26
C ARG A 123 1.92 -15.70 -2.35
N SER A 124 1.03 -14.75 -2.08
CA SER A 124 -0.41 -14.97 -2.16
C SER A 124 -0.94 -14.91 -3.59
N ILE A 125 -0.12 -14.53 -4.56
CA ILE A 125 -0.53 -14.46 -5.97
C ILE A 125 -0.43 -15.85 -6.61
N LYS A 126 -1.58 -16.39 -7.03
CA LYS A 126 -1.66 -17.66 -7.76
C LYS A 126 -1.47 -17.46 -9.26
N MET A 127 -2.05 -16.40 -9.81
CA MET A 127 -2.03 -16.14 -11.24
C MET A 127 -2.25 -14.66 -11.53
N VAL A 128 -1.60 -14.18 -12.59
CA VAL A 128 -1.75 -12.81 -13.10
C VAL A 128 -2.07 -12.90 -14.58
N LYS A 129 -3.09 -12.16 -15.02
CA LYS A 129 -3.54 -12.14 -16.42
C LYS A 129 -3.81 -10.72 -16.86
N GLU A 130 -3.50 -10.43 -18.12
CA GLU A 130 -3.99 -9.22 -18.77
C GLU A 130 -5.50 -9.28 -18.94
N LEU A 131 -6.16 -8.12 -18.84
CA LEU A 131 -7.59 -8.01 -19.07
C LEU A 131 -7.87 -7.67 -20.55
N PRO A 132 -8.47 -8.57 -21.34
CA PRO A 132 -8.71 -8.31 -22.76
C PRO A 132 -9.59 -7.07 -22.95
N GLY A 133 -9.17 -6.15 -23.82
CA GLY A 133 -9.94 -4.95 -24.14
C GLY A 133 -9.90 -3.83 -23.10
N VAL A 134 -9.16 -3.98 -22.00
CA VAL A 134 -9.01 -2.92 -20.99
C VAL A 134 -7.54 -2.60 -20.75
N PRO A 135 -6.96 -1.63 -21.51
CA PRO A 135 -5.56 -1.27 -21.33
C PRO A 135 -5.34 -0.72 -19.91
N ASN A 136 -4.14 -0.96 -19.37
CA ASN A 136 -3.75 -0.54 -18.02
C ASN A 136 -4.53 -1.18 -16.87
N GLN A 137 -5.09 -2.37 -17.09
CA GLN A 137 -5.64 -3.19 -16.02
C GLN A 137 -5.08 -4.60 -16.05
N THR A 138 -4.89 -5.17 -14.86
CA THR A 138 -4.37 -6.51 -14.66
C THR A 138 -5.25 -7.27 -13.68
N HIS A 139 -5.67 -8.47 -14.07
CA HIS A 139 -6.38 -9.40 -13.20
C HIS A 139 -5.38 -10.22 -12.37
N ILE A 140 -5.61 -10.25 -11.06
CA ILE A 140 -4.80 -10.99 -10.11
C ILE A 140 -5.72 -11.99 -9.41
N LEU A 141 -5.38 -13.28 -9.47
CA LEU A 141 -6.03 -14.33 -8.69
C LEU A 141 -5.12 -14.66 -7.51
N LEU A 142 -5.65 -14.53 -6.29
CA LEU A 142 -4.97 -14.96 -5.09
C LEU A 142 -5.09 -16.47 -4.90
N ALA A 143 -4.15 -17.07 -4.14
CA ALA A 143 -4.17 -18.47 -3.74
C ALA A 143 -5.47 -18.85 -3.00
N THR A 144 -6.04 -17.90 -2.27
CA THR A 144 -7.32 -18.00 -1.57
C THR A 144 -8.54 -17.99 -2.49
N GLY A 145 -8.36 -17.80 -3.81
CA GLY A 145 -9.45 -17.75 -4.80
C GLY A 145 -10.00 -16.34 -5.07
N HIS A 146 -9.63 -15.35 -4.27
CA HIS A 146 -10.05 -13.96 -4.46
C HIS A 146 -9.50 -13.36 -5.76
N LYS A 147 -10.35 -12.63 -6.48
CA LYS A 147 -10.01 -11.97 -7.74
C LYS A 147 -9.88 -10.47 -7.50
N LEU A 148 -8.74 -9.90 -7.87
CA LEU A 148 -8.45 -8.47 -7.75
C LEU A 148 -8.17 -7.86 -9.11
N VAL A 149 -8.50 -6.57 -9.27
CA VAL A 149 -8.20 -5.79 -10.47
C VAL A 149 -7.23 -4.68 -10.11
N ALA A 150 -5.98 -4.81 -10.56
CA ALA A 150 -5.00 -3.76 -10.42
C ALA A 150 -5.11 -2.77 -11.58
N GLN A 151 -5.03 -1.48 -11.25
CA GLN A 151 -5.08 -0.35 -12.19
C GLN A 151 -3.68 -0.03 -12.72
N ILE A 152 -3.04 -1.06 -13.26
CA ILE A 152 -1.71 -1.02 -13.89
C ILE A 152 -1.72 -2.02 -15.06
N SER A 153 -0.95 -1.73 -16.11
CA SER A 153 -0.76 -2.66 -17.22
C SER A 153 -0.03 -3.92 -16.76
N TYR A 154 -0.21 -5.03 -17.47
CA TYR A 154 0.46 -6.29 -17.15
C TYR A 154 1.99 -6.16 -17.13
N PRO A 155 2.65 -5.52 -18.12
CA PRO A 155 4.10 -5.26 -18.04
C PRO A 155 4.50 -4.40 -16.84
N GLY A 156 3.69 -3.39 -16.50
CA GLY A 156 3.92 -2.55 -15.33
C GLY A 156 3.82 -3.33 -14.02
N PHE A 157 2.85 -4.25 -13.93
CA PHE A 157 2.71 -5.17 -12.80
C PHE A 157 3.95 -6.07 -12.67
N VAL A 158 4.36 -6.73 -13.76
CA VAL A 158 5.52 -7.63 -13.76
C VAL A 158 6.80 -6.89 -13.34
N ASN A 159 7.00 -5.67 -13.84
CA ASN A 159 8.12 -4.83 -13.43
C ASN A 159 8.06 -4.50 -11.93
N ALA A 160 6.90 -4.04 -11.42
CA ALA A 160 6.74 -3.76 -9.99
C ALA A 160 7.02 -5.00 -9.13
N PHE A 161 6.55 -6.16 -9.56
CA PHE A 161 6.75 -7.45 -8.88
C PHE A 161 8.23 -7.84 -8.82
N ASN A 162 8.94 -7.71 -9.93
CA ASN A 162 10.37 -8.00 -9.99
C ASN A 162 11.17 -6.99 -9.15
N GLN A 163 10.84 -5.70 -9.19
CA GLN A 163 11.48 -4.69 -8.36
C GLN A 163 11.28 -4.96 -6.87
N ALA A 164 10.09 -5.38 -6.46
CA ALA A 164 9.82 -5.77 -5.09
C ALA A 164 10.70 -6.95 -4.65
N LYS A 165 10.80 -8.00 -5.48
CA LYS A 165 11.67 -9.16 -5.21
C LYS A 165 13.15 -8.77 -5.12
N LEU A 166 13.65 -8.01 -6.09
CA LEU A 166 15.03 -7.54 -6.10
C LEU A 166 15.36 -6.67 -4.88
N PHE A 167 14.42 -5.86 -4.43
CA PHE A 167 14.60 -5.06 -3.22
C PHE A 167 14.76 -5.91 -1.96
N THR A 168 14.06 -7.04 -1.89
CA THR A 168 14.24 -7.98 -0.78
C THR A 168 15.65 -8.55 -0.75
N VAL A 169 16.17 -8.96 -1.91
CA VAL A 169 17.55 -9.45 -2.05
C VAL A 169 18.55 -8.35 -1.70
N TYR A 170 18.31 -7.12 -2.15
CA TYR A 170 19.14 -5.96 -1.83
C TYR A 170 19.22 -5.71 -0.32
N LEU A 171 18.11 -5.77 0.40
CA LEU A 171 18.09 -5.61 1.86
C LEU A 171 18.82 -6.74 2.59
N GLN A 172 18.81 -7.96 2.05
CA GLN A 172 19.59 -9.08 2.60
C GLN A 172 21.09 -8.85 2.41
N GLN A 173 21.52 -8.36 1.25
CA GLN A 173 22.92 -8.02 0.96
C GLN A 173 23.44 -6.88 1.86
N GLU A 174 22.59 -5.91 2.19
CA GLU A 174 22.92 -4.82 3.11
C GLU A 174 22.85 -5.25 4.59
N GLY A 175 22.54 -6.52 4.89
CA GLY A 175 22.44 -7.04 6.26
C GLY A 175 21.25 -6.50 7.06
N VAL A 176 20.27 -5.88 6.40
CA VAL A 176 19.07 -5.31 7.03
C VAL A 176 18.04 -6.40 7.32
N LEU A 177 17.92 -7.36 6.39
CA LEU A 177 17.06 -8.52 6.55
C LEU A 177 17.91 -9.76 6.77
N PRO A 178 17.50 -10.67 7.67
CA PRO A 178 18.14 -11.97 7.75
C PRO A 178 18.00 -12.71 6.41
N TYR A 179 19.03 -13.44 6.03
CA TYR A 179 18.95 -14.36 4.90
C TYR A 179 17.90 -15.41 5.20
N TYR A 180 16.89 -15.51 4.34
CA TYR A 180 15.89 -16.57 4.44
C TYR A 180 16.39 -17.73 3.59
N ASP A 181 16.72 -18.85 4.23
CA ASP A 181 17.02 -20.08 3.54
C ASP A 181 15.70 -20.83 3.23
N PRO A 182 15.29 -20.93 1.95
CA PRO A 182 14.07 -21.63 1.57
C PRO A 182 14.14 -23.14 1.85
N THR A 183 15.32 -23.73 1.98
CA THR A 183 15.52 -25.16 2.21
C THR A 183 15.29 -25.56 3.66
N HIS A 184 15.50 -24.63 4.59
CA HIS A 184 15.25 -24.83 6.02
C HIS A 184 13.76 -24.71 6.41
N ASN A 185 12.87 -24.36 5.47
CA ASN A 185 11.44 -24.34 5.73
C ASN A 185 10.75 -25.65 5.33
N THR A 186 11.36 -26.77 5.72
CA THR A 186 10.91 -28.15 5.42
C THR A 186 9.78 -28.64 6.34
N GLY A 187 9.26 -27.80 7.26
CA GLY A 187 8.19 -28.25 8.17
C GLY A 187 7.34 -27.16 8.84
N ALA A 188 7.56 -25.87 8.57
CA ALA A 188 6.80 -24.79 9.22
C ALA A 188 6.19 -23.81 8.21
N SER A 189 5.45 -24.35 7.25
CA SER A 189 4.10 -23.79 7.06
C SER A 189 3.20 -24.57 8.01
N PRO A 190 2.69 -24.00 9.12
CA PRO A 190 1.77 -24.69 10.02
C PRO A 190 0.37 -24.78 9.40
N PHE A 191 0.26 -25.16 8.13
CA PHE A 191 -1.00 -25.45 7.47
C PHE A 191 -0.77 -26.48 6.36
N VAL A 192 -0.61 -27.72 6.81
CA VAL A 192 -0.98 -28.89 5.99
C VAL A 192 -2.50 -28.84 5.85
N LEU A 193 -2.99 -28.48 4.66
CA LEU A 193 -4.37 -28.72 4.24
C LEU A 193 -4.54 -30.24 4.13
N GLY A 194 -5.00 -30.91 5.20
CA GLY A 194 -5.19 -32.36 5.17
C GLY A 194 -5.52 -33.06 6.49
N GLY A 195 -6.24 -32.41 7.41
CA GLY A 195 -6.77 -33.06 8.62
C GLY A 195 -8.01 -32.33 9.15
N PRO A 196 -8.98 -33.04 9.75
CA PRO A 196 -10.20 -32.42 10.28
C PRO A 196 -9.85 -31.45 11.43
N THR A 197 -9.91 -30.16 11.11
CA THR A 197 -10.18 -29.01 11.99
C THR A 197 -9.58 -29.02 13.40
N ASP A 198 -8.34 -28.55 13.52
CA ASP A 198 -7.95 -27.70 14.65
C ASP A 198 -7.46 -26.37 14.06
N ASN A 199 -8.40 -25.44 13.93
CA ASN A 199 -8.15 -24.09 13.46
C ASN A 199 -7.34 -23.37 14.55
N PRO A 200 -6.10 -22.92 14.31
CA PRO A 200 -5.33 -22.13 15.30
C PRO A 200 -5.89 -20.72 15.48
N PHE A 201 -6.94 -20.37 14.73
CA PHE A 201 -7.75 -19.20 14.99
C PHE A 201 -8.78 -19.55 16.08
N PRO A 202 -9.04 -18.66 17.04
CA PRO A 202 -10.17 -18.84 17.94
C PRO A 202 -11.42 -19.21 17.12
N PRO A 203 -12.24 -20.20 17.55
CA PRO A 203 -13.52 -20.45 16.91
C PRO A 203 -14.31 -19.14 16.81
N GLN A 204 -15.20 -18.99 15.82
CA GLN A 204 -15.98 -17.75 15.66
C GLN A 204 -16.67 -17.29 16.97
N SER A 205 -16.91 -18.22 17.90
CA SER A 205 -17.42 -17.99 19.26
C SER A 205 -16.48 -17.30 20.26
N PHE A 206 -15.19 -17.10 19.94
CA PHE A 206 -14.22 -16.40 20.80
C PHE A 206 -14.14 -14.91 20.48
N TRP A 207 -14.75 -14.47 19.38
CA TRP A 207 -15.04 -13.06 19.18
C TRP A 207 -16.25 -12.74 20.06
N PRO A 208 -16.26 -11.64 20.81
CA PRO A 208 -17.43 -11.26 21.58
C PRO A 208 -18.64 -11.19 20.63
N THR A 209 -19.57 -12.15 20.75
CA THR A 209 -20.93 -12.00 20.25
C THR A 209 -21.54 -10.86 21.04
N TYR A 210 -21.38 -9.64 20.54
CA TYR A 210 -22.13 -8.52 21.06
C TYR A 210 -23.61 -8.85 20.84
N PRO A 211 -24.46 -8.75 21.88
CA PRO A 211 -25.88 -8.90 21.67
C PRO A 211 -26.32 -7.91 20.60
N PRO A 212 -27.29 -8.28 19.73
CA PRO A 212 -27.89 -7.33 18.80
C PRO A 212 -28.33 -6.13 19.62
N THR A 213 -27.65 -5.00 19.41
CA THR A 213 -28.03 -3.78 20.09
C THR A 213 -29.31 -3.34 19.39
N THR A 214 -30.43 -3.50 20.08
CA THR A 214 -31.69 -2.85 19.70
C THR A 214 -31.41 -1.35 19.69
N LEU A 215 -31.07 -0.81 18.52
CA LEU A 215 -31.00 0.62 18.30
C LEU A 215 -32.44 1.12 18.41
N GLU A 216 -32.83 1.55 19.62
CA GLU A 216 -33.99 2.42 19.75
C GLU A 216 -33.73 3.64 18.88
N ALA A 217 -34.62 3.83 17.90
CA ALA A 217 -34.64 4.98 17.02
C ALA A 217 -34.90 6.24 17.86
N GLY A 218 -33.84 6.82 18.42
CA GLY A 218 -33.88 8.16 19.00
C GLY A 218 -34.26 9.17 17.92
N PRO A 219 -35.08 10.19 18.24
CA PRO A 219 -35.58 11.14 17.26
C PRO A 219 -34.42 11.87 16.59
N SER A 220 -34.43 11.84 15.25
CA SER A 220 -33.52 12.56 14.37
C SER A 220 -33.52 14.06 14.72
N GLN A 221 -32.43 14.55 15.29
CA GLN A 221 -32.22 15.99 15.37
C GLN A 221 -31.85 16.56 14.00
N PRO A 222 -32.45 17.67 13.56
CA PRO A 222 -32.06 18.34 12.34
C PRO A 222 -30.66 18.96 12.49
N TYR A 223 -29.76 18.61 11.56
CA TYR A 223 -28.45 19.23 11.45
C TYR A 223 -28.59 20.74 11.21
N GLY A 224 -28.27 21.50 12.27
CA GLY A 224 -28.29 22.96 12.30
C GLY A 224 -27.22 23.59 11.42
N ALA A 225 -27.53 24.83 11.05
CA ALA A 225 -26.93 25.66 10.03
C ALA A 225 -25.43 25.99 10.23
N LYS A 226 -24.80 26.29 9.09
CA LYS A 226 -23.42 26.75 8.92
C LYS A 226 -23.14 27.98 9.80
N SER A 227 -22.23 27.83 10.76
CA SER A 227 -21.58 28.94 11.45
C SER A 227 -20.59 29.62 10.49
N SER A 228 -20.89 30.86 10.14
CA SER A 228 -20.00 31.79 9.44
C SER A 228 -18.81 32.14 10.36
N ARG A 229 -17.63 31.63 10.03
CA ARG A 229 -16.37 32.16 10.59
C ARG A 229 -16.08 33.51 9.96
N VAL A 230 -16.14 34.55 10.78
CA VAL A 230 -15.59 35.88 10.52
C VAL A 230 -14.06 35.78 10.57
N ASN A 231 -13.39 36.14 9.49
CA ASN A 231 -11.93 36.28 9.46
C ASN A 231 -11.54 37.61 10.13
N PRO A 232 -10.63 37.63 11.11
CA PRO A 232 -10.08 38.89 11.61
C PRO A 232 -9.09 39.48 10.58
N THR A 233 -9.30 40.76 10.30
CA THR A 233 -8.45 41.63 9.48
C THR A 233 -7.04 41.74 10.08
N PRO A 234 -5.96 41.51 9.32
CA PRO A 234 -4.62 41.81 9.79
C PRO A 234 -4.34 43.31 9.71
N SER A 235 -3.92 43.88 10.84
CA SER A 235 -3.42 45.24 10.96
C SER A 235 -2.06 45.40 10.28
N SER A 236 -1.92 46.54 9.60
CA SER A 236 -0.73 47.00 8.89
C SER A 236 0.39 47.42 9.85
N SER A 237 1.62 46.95 9.63
CA SER A 237 2.82 47.65 10.08
C SER A 237 4.00 47.49 9.11
N SER A 238 4.44 48.65 8.60
CA SER A 238 5.81 49.09 8.28
C SER A 238 6.77 48.18 7.48
N MET A 239 7.00 48.60 6.23
CA MET A 239 8.29 48.53 5.50
C MET A 239 9.39 49.33 6.23
N PRO A 240 10.71 49.00 6.07
CA PRO A 240 11.51 49.38 4.89
C PRO A 240 12.72 48.43 4.61
N PRO A 241 13.72 48.79 3.77
CA PRO A 241 13.64 49.10 2.35
C PRO A 241 14.49 48.17 1.46
N SER A 242 14.32 48.45 0.17
CA SER A 242 14.92 47.98 -1.08
C SER A 242 16.47 47.82 -1.17
N ASN A 243 16.86 46.64 -1.70
CA ASN A 243 17.65 46.46 -2.95
C ASN A 243 19.20 46.64 -2.90
N PRO A 244 19.91 46.34 -4.00
CA PRO A 244 20.26 45.05 -4.63
C PRO A 244 21.76 44.73 -4.45
N ARG A 245 22.25 43.54 -4.87
CA ARG A 245 23.46 43.42 -5.73
C ARG A 245 23.94 41.98 -6.02
N TYR A 246 24.24 41.81 -7.31
CA TYR A 246 25.25 40.98 -8.00
C TYR A 246 25.14 39.44 -8.05
N LEU A 247 24.70 39.00 -9.23
CA LEU A 247 25.36 37.97 -10.05
C LEU A 247 26.89 38.15 -10.06
N THR A 248 27.64 37.06 -9.87
CA THR A 248 28.98 36.92 -10.45
C THR A 248 29.23 35.46 -10.82
N PHE A 249 29.47 35.25 -12.11
CA PHE A 249 30.07 34.06 -12.69
C PHE A 249 31.59 34.13 -12.50
N LEU A 250 32.21 33.03 -12.05
CA LEU A 250 33.63 32.68 -12.23
C LEU A 250 33.63 31.15 -12.40
N THR A 251 33.52 30.61 -13.61
CA THR A 251 34.62 30.23 -14.52
C THR A 251 35.92 29.87 -13.82
N ASP A 252 36.15 28.57 -13.70
CA ASP A 252 37.46 27.96 -13.44
C ASP A 252 38.12 27.69 -14.81
N PRO A 253 39.26 28.34 -15.15
CA PRO A 253 39.89 28.21 -16.45
C PRO A 253 41.09 27.27 -16.38
N ASN A 254 40.90 25.94 -16.24
CA ASN A 254 41.99 24.96 -16.44
C ASN A 254 41.55 23.48 -16.46
N VAL A 255 40.71 23.04 -17.42
CA VAL A 255 40.77 21.63 -17.90
C VAL A 255 40.42 21.58 -19.40
N LEU A 256 41.31 20.96 -20.17
CA LEU A 256 41.42 20.83 -21.63
C LEU A 256 40.37 19.87 -22.27
N PRO A 257 40.32 19.73 -23.63
CA PRO A 257 39.13 19.84 -24.51
C PRO A 257 38.33 18.54 -24.80
N PRO A 258 37.19 18.63 -25.52
CA PRO A 258 36.28 17.52 -25.75
C PRO A 258 36.77 16.51 -26.82
N LEU A 259 36.55 15.22 -26.52
CA LEU A 259 36.58 14.17 -27.53
C LEU A 259 35.32 14.22 -28.39
N SER A 260 35.53 14.70 -29.61
CA SER A 260 34.65 14.57 -30.77
C SER A 260 34.34 13.10 -31.06
N GLY A 261 33.06 12.79 -31.25
CA GLY A 261 32.59 11.45 -31.60
C GLY A 261 31.09 11.43 -31.86
N ALA A 262 30.63 12.12 -32.89
CA ALA A 262 29.25 12.01 -33.36
C ALA A 262 29.03 10.65 -34.05
N PRO A 263 27.95 9.91 -33.75
CA PRO A 263 27.60 8.70 -34.48
C PRO A 263 27.02 9.04 -35.87
N PRO A 264 27.25 8.18 -36.88
CA PRO A 264 26.87 8.45 -38.27
C PRO A 264 25.34 8.45 -38.49
N LYS A 265 24.88 9.39 -39.31
CA LYS A 265 23.52 9.46 -39.84
C LYS A 265 23.30 8.33 -40.85
N GLY A 266 22.32 7.46 -40.60
CA GLY A 266 21.85 6.47 -41.57
C GLY A 266 21.09 7.10 -42.74
N PRO A 267 20.99 6.41 -43.89
CA PRO A 267 20.39 6.94 -45.12
C PRO A 267 18.84 7.00 -45.04
N PRO A 268 18.21 7.90 -45.82
CA PRO A 268 16.76 8.06 -45.86
C PRO A 268 16.09 6.93 -46.65
N TYR A 269 15.04 6.33 -46.09
CA TYR A 269 14.15 5.43 -46.83
C TYR A 269 13.20 6.26 -47.72
N LYS A 270 13.11 5.86 -48.99
CA LYS A 270 12.02 6.20 -49.93
C LYS A 270 11.21 4.94 -50.18
N TYR A 271 9.89 5.03 -50.06
CA TYR A 271 8.94 4.25 -50.86
C TYR A 271 8.00 5.25 -51.51
#